data_AF-A0A9Q0XXS9-F1
#
_entry.id   AF-A0A9Q0XXS9-F1
#
_cell.length_a   1.000
_cell.length_b   1.000
_cell.length_c   1.000
_cell.angle_alpha   90.00
_cell.angle_beta   90.00
_cell.angle_gamma   90.00
#
_symmetry.space_group_name_H-M   'P 1'
#
loop_
_entity.id
_entity.type
_entity.pdbx_description
1 polymer ?
#
loop_
_entity_poly.entity_id
_entity_poly.type
_entity_poly.pdbx_seq_one_letter_code
_entity_poly.pdbx_strand_id
1 'polypeptide(L)'
;MLLEMKARYAKTKDMMSPVEMEDSLSSDSEESVITDRELQEAFSKGSLKPGLNVVLEGRPKAFNNVEGLKQCLSDFQKQLAWVERLDVTSPLTNPTASNQILDKDAVDPEDDFKREMSFYHQAQASVLEALPRLHQLKILTRRPDDYFAEMAKSDQQMQKIRQKLKSKQEAMEKSERAKQLRALRKYGKKVQIEVLQKRQKEKSTMLSAIKKYQKGLSDKLEFLEGEKSSAPPGKKKEGSGGQPVKKGPSAKRRYKNQKFGFGGKKKGSKWNTKESYDDVSSFRASKAHYKGPGKGGKKNANKRPGKKTRQKMKNRSR
;
A
#
# COMPACT_ATOMS: atom_id res chain seq x y z
N MET A 1 -16.64 13.31 -30.78
CA MET A 1 -17.24 13.30 -29.42
C MET A 1 -17.88 14.65 -29.04
N LEU A 2 -17.13 15.76 -28.90
CA LEU A 2 -17.73 17.07 -28.53
C LEU A 2 -18.66 17.67 -29.60
N LEU A 3 -18.33 17.52 -30.89
CA LEU A 3 -19.22 17.94 -31.99
C LEU A 3 -20.50 17.09 -32.08
N GLU A 4 -20.38 15.80 -31.78
CA GLU A 4 -21.48 14.84 -31.81
C GLU A 4 -22.47 15.06 -30.66
N MET A 5 -21.98 15.46 -29.48
CA MET A 5 -22.83 15.89 -28.37
C MET A 5 -23.59 17.19 -28.68
N LYS A 6 -22.93 18.17 -29.33
CA LYS A 6 -23.61 19.41 -29.74
C LYS A 6 -24.70 19.18 -30.78
N ALA A 7 -24.48 18.28 -31.74
CA ALA A 7 -25.48 17.93 -32.74
C ALA A 7 -26.68 17.16 -32.14
N ARG A 8 -26.45 16.28 -31.15
CA ARG A 8 -27.54 15.59 -30.44
C ARG A 8 -28.35 16.54 -29.56
N TYR A 9 -27.71 17.50 -28.90
CA TYR A 9 -28.38 18.51 -28.08
C TYR A 9 -29.24 19.48 -28.92
N ALA A 10 -28.78 19.84 -30.12
CA ALA A 10 -29.56 20.64 -31.06
C ALA A 10 -30.80 19.88 -31.59
N LYS A 11 -30.65 18.58 -31.91
CA LYS A 11 -31.74 17.75 -32.43
C LYS A 11 -32.82 17.43 -31.38
N THR A 12 -32.47 17.37 -30.11
CA THR A 12 -33.44 17.19 -29.00
C THR A 12 -34.19 18.48 -28.65
N LYS A 13 -33.66 19.65 -29.01
CA LYS A 13 -34.29 20.94 -28.73
C LYS A 13 -35.44 21.25 -29.71
N ASP A 14 -35.36 20.74 -30.93
CA ASP A 14 -36.41 20.90 -31.97
C ASP A 14 -37.55 19.88 -31.87
N MET A 15 -37.46 18.88 -30.99
CA MET A 15 -38.45 17.78 -30.87
C MET A 15 -39.30 17.85 -29.60
N MET A 16 -39.17 18.90 -28.79
CA MET A 16 -40.06 19.13 -27.64
C MET A 16 -41.12 20.16 -28.03
N SER A 17 -42.33 19.68 -28.32
CA SER A 17 -43.52 20.52 -28.42
C SER A 17 -43.72 21.28 -27.11
N PRO A 18 -44.07 22.58 -27.13
CA PRO A 18 -44.45 23.29 -25.93
C PRO A 18 -45.69 22.63 -25.30
N VAL A 19 -45.51 22.00 -24.14
CA VAL A 19 -46.62 21.65 -23.24
C VAL A 19 -47.00 22.94 -22.56
N GLU A 20 -48.22 23.41 -22.84
CA GLU A 20 -48.85 24.52 -22.14
C GLU A 20 -48.98 24.14 -20.65
N MET A 21 -48.28 24.88 -19.80
CA MET A 21 -48.45 24.81 -18.35
C MET A 21 -49.25 26.05 -17.96
N GLU A 22 -50.52 25.81 -17.63
CA GLU A 22 -51.43 26.77 -17.03
C GLU A 22 -50.80 27.36 -15.76
N ASP A 23 -50.51 28.65 -15.78
CA ASP A 23 -50.12 29.40 -14.59
C ASP A 23 -51.34 30.16 -14.09
N SER A 24 -51.98 29.57 -13.08
CA SER A 24 -53.08 30.16 -12.34
C SER A 24 -52.56 31.25 -11.41
N LEU A 25 -52.61 32.51 -11.84
CA LEU A 25 -52.56 33.66 -10.94
C LEU A 25 -53.63 34.67 -11.37
N SER A 26 -54.86 34.42 -10.92
CA SER A 26 -55.96 35.37 -10.98
C SER A 26 -55.84 36.32 -9.79
N SER A 27 -55.30 37.52 -10.03
CA SER A 27 -55.51 38.68 -9.16
C SER A 27 -55.24 39.96 -9.95
N ASP A 28 -56.35 40.55 -10.40
CA ASP A 28 -56.54 41.98 -10.70
C ASP A 28 -55.74 42.59 -11.86
N SER A 29 -56.28 42.42 -13.07
CA SER A 29 -56.38 43.53 -14.01
C SER A 29 -57.44 43.17 -15.05
N GLU A 30 -58.53 43.92 -15.09
CA GLU A 30 -59.61 43.79 -16.07
C GLU A 30 -59.04 43.65 -17.48
N GLU A 31 -59.42 42.56 -18.12
CA GLU A 31 -59.04 42.18 -19.47
C GLU A 31 -59.58 43.23 -20.44
N SER A 32 -58.78 44.24 -20.76
CA SER A 32 -59.07 45.15 -21.87
C SER A 32 -58.85 44.38 -23.17
N VAL A 33 -59.82 43.56 -23.56
CA VAL A 33 -59.89 42.92 -24.87
C VAL A 33 -60.17 44.01 -25.90
N ILE A 34 -59.15 44.78 -26.25
CA ILE A 34 -59.23 45.72 -27.37
C ILE A 34 -59.40 44.84 -28.61
N THR A 35 -60.56 44.97 -29.25
CA THR A 35 -60.88 44.19 -30.43
C THR A 35 -59.88 44.53 -31.55
N ASP A 36 -59.43 43.55 -32.34
CA ASP A 36 -58.47 43.75 -33.44
C ASP A 36 -58.90 44.89 -34.41
N ARG A 37 -60.22 45.09 -34.51
CA ARG A 37 -60.84 46.21 -35.22
C ARG A 37 -60.53 47.59 -34.63
N GLU A 38 -60.55 47.74 -33.30
CA GLU A 38 -60.24 48.99 -32.61
C GLU A 38 -58.74 49.31 -32.71
N LEU A 39 -57.88 48.30 -32.70
CA LEU A 39 -56.44 48.42 -32.99
C LEU A 39 -56.21 48.95 -34.41
N GLN A 40 -56.92 48.41 -35.39
CA GLN A 40 -56.82 48.83 -36.79
C GLN A 40 -57.36 50.25 -37.01
N GLU A 41 -58.44 50.62 -36.30
CA GLU A 41 -58.94 51.99 -36.28
C GLU A 41 -57.95 52.96 -35.61
N ALA A 42 -57.35 52.60 -34.49
CA ALA A 42 -56.36 53.44 -33.79
C ALA A 42 -55.07 53.62 -34.60
N PHE A 43 -54.67 52.61 -35.39
CA PHE A 43 -53.61 52.71 -36.37
C PHE A 43 -53.98 53.66 -37.51
N SER A 44 -55.20 53.54 -38.05
CA SER A 44 -55.69 54.42 -39.12
C SER A 44 -55.85 55.89 -38.69
N LYS A 45 -56.22 56.11 -37.42
CA LYS A 45 -56.32 57.44 -36.78
C LYS A 45 -54.94 58.05 -36.44
N GLY A 46 -53.84 57.33 -36.70
CA GLY A 46 -52.48 57.80 -36.48
C GLY A 46 -52.04 57.87 -35.02
N SER A 47 -52.85 57.35 -34.09
CA SER A 47 -52.54 57.29 -32.66
C SER A 47 -51.52 56.21 -32.33
N LEU A 48 -51.51 55.12 -33.10
CA LEU A 48 -50.50 54.05 -33.03
C LEU A 48 -49.53 54.18 -34.20
N LYS A 49 -48.25 54.45 -33.91
CA LYS A 49 -47.20 54.50 -34.93
C LYS A 49 -46.62 53.10 -35.17
N PRO A 50 -46.36 52.68 -36.42
CA PRO A 50 -45.64 51.44 -36.68
C PRO A 50 -44.25 51.54 -36.04
N GLY A 51 -43.95 50.64 -35.09
CA GLY A 51 -42.72 50.67 -34.28
C GLY A 51 -42.90 51.04 -32.81
N LEU A 52 -44.13 51.29 -32.34
CA LEU A 52 -44.44 51.49 -30.91
C LEU A 52 -44.44 50.19 -30.09
N ASN A 53 -43.74 49.15 -30.54
CA ASN A 53 -43.49 47.95 -29.74
C ASN A 53 -42.14 48.16 -29.06
N VAL A 54 -42.16 48.74 -27.86
CA VAL A 54 -40.96 48.77 -27.02
C VAL A 54 -40.77 47.35 -26.51
N VAL A 55 -39.74 46.65 -27.01
CA VAL A 55 -39.28 45.41 -26.38
C VAL A 55 -38.81 45.80 -24.99
N LEU A 56 -39.64 45.56 -23.98
CA LEU A 56 -39.23 45.69 -22.59
C LEU A 56 -38.13 44.66 -22.39
N GLU A 57 -36.88 45.12 -22.34
CA GLU A 57 -35.77 44.27 -21.92
C GLU A 57 -36.17 43.72 -20.54
N GLY A 58 -36.41 42.40 -20.48
CA GLY A 58 -36.82 41.74 -19.24
C GLY A 58 -35.85 42.15 -18.14
N ARG A 59 -36.38 42.45 -16.95
CA ARG A 59 -35.58 42.94 -15.82
C ARG A 59 -34.30 42.09 -15.70
N PRO A 60 -33.12 42.72 -15.59
CA PRO A 60 -31.87 41.98 -15.53
C PRO A 60 -31.95 40.97 -14.40
N LYS A 61 -31.59 39.71 -14.67
CA LYS A 61 -31.59 38.66 -13.65
C LYS A 61 -30.73 39.15 -12.48
N ALA A 62 -31.33 39.26 -11.31
CA ALA A 62 -30.61 39.66 -10.11
C ALA A 62 -29.45 38.68 -9.87
N PHE A 63 -28.23 39.21 -9.76
CA PHE A 63 -27.08 38.42 -9.37
C PHE A 63 -27.27 38.03 -7.89
N ASN A 64 -27.31 36.73 -7.59
CA ASN A 64 -27.57 36.18 -6.26
C ASN A 64 -28.96 36.53 -5.67
N ASN A 65 -30.03 36.13 -6.35
CA ASN A 65 -31.40 36.24 -5.81
C ASN A 65 -31.63 35.26 -4.64
N VAL A 66 -31.41 35.73 -3.41
CA VAL A 66 -31.59 34.96 -2.18
C VAL A 66 -33.06 34.56 -1.95
N GLU A 67 -34.02 35.41 -2.33
CA GLU A 67 -35.45 35.13 -2.15
C GLU A 67 -35.91 33.99 -3.06
N GLY A 68 -35.51 34.03 -4.33
CA GLY A 68 -35.76 32.94 -5.27
C GLY A 68 -35.11 31.62 -4.84
N LEU A 69 -33.89 31.66 -4.29
CA LEU A 69 -33.24 30.46 -3.75
C LEU A 69 -34.01 29.85 -2.57
N LYS A 70 -34.59 30.70 -1.70
CA LYS A 70 -35.43 30.25 -0.57
C LYS A 70 -36.74 29.64 -1.05
N GLN A 71 -37.37 30.23 -2.07
CA GLN A 71 -38.59 29.68 -2.70
C GLN A 71 -38.32 28.32 -3.34
N CYS A 72 -37.25 28.20 -4.14
CA CYS A 72 -36.83 26.90 -4.69
C CYS A 72 -36.54 25.87 -3.58
N LEU A 73 -35.92 26.30 -2.47
CA LEU A 73 -35.67 25.41 -1.33
C LEU A 73 -37.00 24.93 -0.73
N SER A 74 -37.98 25.80 -0.50
CA SER A 74 -39.28 25.39 0.04
C SER A 74 -40.00 24.42 -0.90
N ASP A 75 -39.88 24.61 -2.21
CA ASP A 75 -40.52 23.73 -3.19
C ASP A 75 -39.90 22.33 -3.20
N PHE A 76 -38.58 22.23 -2.98
CA PHE A 76 -37.87 20.95 -2.91
C PHE A 76 -37.90 20.28 -1.53
N GLN A 77 -38.08 21.05 -0.45
CA GLN A 77 -37.97 20.55 0.91
C GLN A 77 -39.18 19.68 1.27
N LYS A 78 -38.96 18.37 1.36
CA LYS A 78 -39.96 17.41 1.84
C LYS A 78 -39.86 17.24 3.35
N GLN A 79 -40.98 17.41 4.05
CA GLN A 79 -41.10 17.14 5.48
C GLN A 79 -41.29 15.64 5.73
N LEU A 80 -40.18 14.90 5.69
CA LEU A 80 -40.15 13.45 5.94
C LEU A 80 -39.75 13.13 7.39
N ALA A 81 -39.96 11.90 7.83
CA ALA A 81 -39.35 11.46 9.09
C ALA A 81 -37.82 11.41 8.93
N TRP A 82 -37.07 11.70 9.99
CA TRP A 82 -35.60 11.67 9.92
C TRP A 82 -35.06 10.30 9.47
N VAL A 83 -35.76 9.21 9.81
CA VAL A 83 -35.40 7.84 9.42
C VAL A 83 -35.35 7.64 7.91
N GLU A 84 -36.16 8.38 7.15
CA GLU A 84 -36.21 8.27 5.69
C GLU A 84 -35.13 9.13 5.03
N ARG A 85 -34.65 10.16 5.73
CA ARG A 85 -33.59 11.05 5.25
C ARG A 85 -32.19 10.57 5.63
N LEU A 86 -32.04 10.04 6.85
CA LEU A 86 -30.77 9.64 7.47
C LEU A 86 -29.67 10.71 7.36
N ASP A 87 -30.07 11.97 7.29
CA ASP A 87 -29.18 13.11 7.12
C ASP A 87 -28.62 13.55 8.46
N VAL A 88 -27.30 13.75 8.51
CA VAL A 88 -26.60 14.24 9.71
C VAL A 88 -25.56 15.29 9.29
N THR A 89 -25.67 16.46 9.88
CA THR A 89 -24.79 17.60 9.66
C THR A 89 -23.91 17.81 10.88
N SER A 90 -22.67 17.29 10.82
CA SER A 90 -21.66 17.52 11.85
C SER A 90 -20.77 18.71 11.49
N PRO A 91 -20.45 19.60 12.45
CA PRO A 91 -19.39 20.58 12.29
C PRO A 91 -18.03 19.89 12.17
N LEU A 92 -17.02 20.62 11.69
CA LEU A 92 -15.65 20.12 11.56
C LEU A 92 -15.01 20.01 12.96
N THR A 93 -14.68 18.81 13.41
CA THR A 93 -14.15 18.55 14.76
C THR A 93 -12.70 18.06 14.74
N ASN A 94 -11.87 18.55 15.66
CA ASN A 94 -10.52 18.05 15.89
C ASN A 94 -10.51 16.75 16.73
N PRO A 95 -9.59 15.80 16.48
CA PRO A 95 -9.48 14.57 17.27
C PRO A 95 -8.88 14.74 18.66
N THR A 96 -8.04 15.77 18.88
CA THR A 96 -7.18 15.86 20.08
C THR A 96 -7.82 16.62 21.24
N ALA A 97 -8.90 17.36 20.99
CA ALA A 97 -9.62 18.09 22.02
C ALA A 97 -11.12 17.96 21.74
N SER A 98 -11.78 17.15 22.58
CA SER A 98 -13.23 17.11 22.68
C SER A 98 -13.79 18.54 22.69
N ASN A 99 -14.62 18.86 21.69
CA ASN A 99 -15.48 20.04 21.62
C ASN A 99 -14.87 21.36 21.12
N GLN A 100 -13.76 21.35 20.38
CA GLN A 100 -13.36 22.54 19.62
C GLN A 100 -13.81 22.42 18.16
N ILE A 101 -14.77 23.27 17.77
CA ILE A 101 -15.10 23.52 16.37
C ILE A 101 -13.84 24.10 15.74
N LEU A 102 -13.33 23.43 14.71
CA LEU A 102 -12.21 23.93 13.95
C LEU A 102 -12.64 25.14 13.12
N ASP A 103 -11.88 26.22 13.20
CA ASP A 103 -11.96 27.29 12.21
C ASP A 103 -11.63 26.69 10.83
N LYS A 104 -12.39 27.09 9.79
CA LYS A 104 -12.22 26.58 8.43
C LYS A 104 -10.81 26.78 7.87
N ASP A 105 -10.09 27.76 8.40
CA ASP A 105 -8.72 28.13 8.00
C ASP A 105 -7.63 27.32 8.73
N ALA A 106 -8.00 26.49 9.71
CA ALA A 106 -7.04 25.69 10.49
C ALA A 106 -6.53 24.46 9.73
N VAL A 107 -7.25 24.01 8.70
CA VAL A 107 -6.84 22.87 7.87
C VAL A 107 -6.27 23.39 6.57
N ASP A 108 -4.97 23.19 6.37
CA ASP A 108 -4.29 23.47 5.11
C ASP A 108 -4.91 22.61 3.99
N PRO A 109 -5.57 23.20 2.98
CA PRO A 109 -6.24 22.45 1.93
C PRO A 109 -5.26 21.69 1.02
N GLU A 110 -3.98 22.07 0.98
CA GLU A 110 -2.96 21.42 0.15
C GLU A 110 -2.34 20.18 0.84
N ASP A 111 -2.49 20.04 2.15
CA ASP A 111 -2.02 18.87 2.90
C ASP A 111 -3.07 17.74 2.88
N ASP A 112 -2.91 16.84 1.92
CA ASP A 112 -3.83 15.72 1.68
C ASP A 112 -4.00 14.83 2.92
N PHE A 113 -2.96 14.60 3.72
CA PHE A 113 -3.07 13.76 4.91
C PHE A 113 -3.93 14.38 6.00
N LYS A 114 -3.78 15.68 6.25
CA LYS A 114 -4.62 16.39 7.22
C LYS A 114 -6.05 16.52 6.73
N ARG A 115 -6.24 16.76 5.43
CA ARG A 115 -7.55 16.83 4.78
C ARG A 115 -8.29 15.49 4.85
N GLU A 116 -7.65 14.38 4.53
CA GLU A 116 -8.26 13.04 4.65
C GLU A 116 -8.59 12.70 6.11
N MET A 117 -7.74 13.12 7.05
CA MET A 117 -7.99 12.93 8.48
C MET A 117 -9.20 13.74 8.97
N SER A 118 -9.39 14.97 8.48
CA SER A 118 -10.54 15.79 8.85
C SER A 118 -11.85 15.21 8.31
N PHE A 119 -11.86 14.70 7.07
CA PHE A 119 -13.01 13.97 6.51
C PHE A 119 -13.32 12.71 7.31
N TYR A 120 -12.30 11.96 7.72
CA TYR A 120 -12.46 10.78 8.56
C TYR A 120 -13.12 11.12 9.91
N HIS A 121 -12.67 12.18 10.58
CA HIS A 121 -13.24 12.60 11.86
C HIS A 121 -14.66 13.15 11.72
N GLN A 122 -14.95 13.92 10.67
CA GLN A 122 -16.30 14.40 10.40
C GLN A 122 -17.27 13.22 10.17
N ALA A 123 -16.86 12.22 9.38
CA ALA A 123 -17.67 11.01 9.17
C ALA A 123 -17.86 10.22 10.47
N GLN A 124 -16.81 10.09 11.29
CA GLN A 124 -16.88 9.42 12.59
C GLN A 124 -17.86 10.12 13.54
N ALA A 125 -17.80 11.45 13.64
CA ALA A 125 -18.69 12.26 14.46
C ALA A 125 -20.16 12.08 14.03
N SER A 126 -20.45 12.16 12.73
CA SER A 126 -21.80 11.93 12.20
C SER A 126 -22.31 10.52 12.50
N VAL A 127 -21.47 9.48 12.43
CA VAL A 127 -21.86 8.11 12.80
C VAL A 127 -22.17 8.00 14.29
N LEU A 128 -21.36 8.63 15.16
CA LEU A 128 -21.59 8.63 16.60
C LEU A 128 -22.88 9.37 16.99
N GLU A 129 -23.28 10.38 16.23
CA GLU A 129 -24.57 11.07 16.40
C GLU A 129 -25.75 10.25 15.87
N ALA A 130 -25.59 9.59 14.72
CA ALA A 130 -26.66 8.84 14.07
C ALA A 130 -27.01 7.53 14.79
N LEU A 131 -26.02 6.80 15.31
CA LEU A 131 -26.22 5.48 15.90
C LEU A 131 -27.19 5.48 17.08
N PRO A 132 -27.08 6.38 18.09
CA PRO A 132 -28.04 6.46 19.19
C PRO A 132 -29.46 6.75 18.71
N ARG A 133 -29.63 7.63 17.70
CA ARG A 133 -30.95 7.94 17.13
C ARG A 133 -31.58 6.71 16.48
N LEU A 134 -30.81 5.92 15.75
CA LEU A 134 -31.29 4.67 15.14
C LEU A 134 -31.65 3.61 16.21
N HIS A 135 -30.88 3.53 17.29
CA HIS A 135 -31.15 2.61 18.40
C HIS A 135 -32.42 3.00 19.18
N GLN A 136 -32.69 4.30 19.37
CA GLN A 136 -33.95 4.77 19.96
C GLN A 136 -35.17 4.32 19.15
N LEU A 137 -35.02 4.27 17.83
CA LEU A 137 -36.04 3.80 16.89
C LEU A 137 -36.08 2.27 16.74
N LYS A 138 -35.26 1.54 17.51
CA LYS A 138 -35.15 0.07 17.51
C LYS A 138 -34.73 -0.52 16.15
N ILE A 139 -33.93 0.23 15.38
CA ILE A 139 -33.39 -0.23 14.09
C ILE A 139 -32.05 -0.93 14.32
N LEU A 140 -31.88 -2.13 13.75
CA LEU A 140 -30.63 -2.89 13.80
C LEU A 140 -29.60 -2.27 12.85
N THR A 141 -28.48 -1.77 13.39
CA THR A 141 -27.46 -1.07 12.60
C THR A 141 -26.27 -1.93 12.21
N ARG A 142 -25.99 -3.00 12.96
CA ARG A 142 -24.83 -3.88 12.69
C ARG A 142 -25.21 -4.97 11.70
N ARG A 143 -24.42 -5.09 10.63
CA ARG A 143 -24.50 -6.22 9.70
C ARG A 143 -24.08 -7.52 10.41
N PRO A 144 -24.93 -8.56 10.44
CA PRO A 144 -24.55 -9.89 10.93
C PRO A 144 -23.52 -10.56 10.01
N ASP A 145 -22.59 -11.32 10.59
CA ASP A 145 -21.54 -12.02 9.82
C ASP A 145 -22.10 -13.14 8.93
N ASP A 146 -23.24 -13.71 9.31
CA ASP A 146 -23.93 -14.81 8.59
C ASP A 146 -24.94 -14.29 7.53
N TYR A 147 -25.04 -12.96 7.36
CA TYR A 147 -25.93 -12.37 6.36
C TYR A 147 -25.18 -12.11 5.04
N PHE A 148 -25.34 -13.05 4.10
CA PHE A 148 -24.74 -13.00 2.77
C PHE A 148 -25.69 -12.33 1.76
N ALA A 149 -25.42 -11.05 1.49
CA ALA A 149 -26.07 -10.27 0.44
C ALA A 149 -25.00 -9.71 -0.51
N GLU A 150 -25.44 -9.22 -1.67
CA GLU A 150 -24.54 -8.57 -2.62
C GLU A 150 -23.88 -7.34 -1.98
N MET A 151 -22.55 -7.30 -2.01
CA MET A 151 -21.75 -6.20 -1.48
C MET A 151 -21.29 -5.29 -2.62
N ALA A 152 -21.00 -4.02 -2.32
CA ALA A 152 -20.52 -3.05 -3.32
C ALA A 152 -19.25 -3.46 -4.08
N LYS A 153 -18.46 -4.40 -3.54
CA LYS A 153 -17.28 -4.98 -4.19
C LYS A 153 -17.34 -6.49 -4.13
N SER A 154 -16.98 -7.15 -5.23
CA SER A 154 -16.92 -8.61 -5.30
C SER A 154 -15.83 -9.20 -4.40
N ASP A 155 -16.07 -10.41 -3.89
CA ASP A 155 -15.11 -11.14 -3.06
C ASP A 155 -13.79 -11.41 -3.78
N GLN A 156 -13.85 -11.68 -5.08
CA GLN A 156 -12.66 -11.84 -5.92
C GLN A 156 -11.78 -10.58 -5.91
N GLN A 157 -12.39 -9.39 -5.95
CA GLN A 157 -11.67 -8.12 -5.85
C GLN A 157 -11.08 -7.94 -4.45
N MET A 158 -11.85 -8.24 -3.39
CA MET A 158 -11.37 -8.13 -2.01
C MET A 158 -10.22 -9.11 -1.72
N GLN A 159 -10.25 -10.32 -2.28
CA GLN A 159 -9.15 -11.29 -2.17
C GLN A 159 -7.87 -10.76 -2.83
N LYS A 160 -7.97 -10.13 -4.01
CA LYS A 160 -6.83 -9.47 -4.67
C LYS A 160 -6.26 -8.33 -3.81
N ILE A 161 -7.11 -7.53 -3.16
CA ILE A 161 -6.67 -6.46 -2.25
C ILE A 161 -5.94 -7.06 -1.03
N ARG A 162 -6.51 -8.08 -0.39
CA ARG A 162 -5.88 -8.78 0.74
C ARG A 162 -4.52 -9.38 0.38
N GLN A 163 -4.41 -10.00 -0.79
CA GLN A 163 -3.14 -10.53 -1.30
C GLN A 163 -2.08 -9.42 -1.47
N LYS A 164 -2.47 -8.26 -2.01
CA LYS A 164 -1.57 -7.10 -2.14
C LYS A 164 -1.11 -6.57 -0.79
N LEU A 165 -2.02 -6.42 0.19
CA LEU A 165 -1.68 -5.99 1.54
C LEU A 165 -0.68 -6.95 2.20
N LYS A 166 -0.96 -8.25 2.16
CA LYS A 166 -0.05 -9.28 2.67
C LYS A 166 1.32 -9.23 1.98
N SER A 167 1.34 -9.06 0.65
CA SER A 167 2.61 -8.96 -0.09
C SER A 167 3.45 -7.75 0.30
N LYS A 168 2.82 -6.60 0.60
CA LYS A 168 3.51 -5.38 1.07
C LYS A 168 4.08 -5.58 2.48
N GLN A 169 3.29 -6.17 3.38
CA GLN A 169 3.74 -6.48 4.74
C GLN A 169 4.93 -7.44 4.74
N GLU A 170 4.86 -8.53 3.96
CA GLU A 170 5.97 -9.46 3.83
C GLU A 170 7.22 -8.81 3.21
N ALA A 171 7.06 -7.90 2.24
CA ALA A 171 8.18 -7.18 1.65
C ALA A 171 8.87 -6.26 2.67
N MET A 172 8.09 -5.56 3.49
CA MET A 172 8.59 -4.71 4.57
C MET A 172 9.35 -5.54 5.61
N GLU A 173 8.75 -6.63 6.10
CA GLU A 173 9.37 -7.53 7.08
C GLU A 173 10.66 -8.18 6.53
N LYS A 174 10.66 -8.61 5.27
CA LYS A 174 11.87 -9.14 4.60
C LYS A 174 12.97 -8.08 4.54
N SER A 175 12.62 -6.82 4.28
CA SER A 175 13.59 -5.72 4.22
C SER A 175 14.20 -5.42 5.59
N GLU A 176 13.40 -5.47 6.66
CA GLU A 176 13.83 -5.27 8.04
C GLU A 176 14.71 -6.42 8.53
N ARG A 177 14.29 -7.66 8.31
CA ARG A 177 15.11 -8.86 8.60
C ARG A 177 16.44 -8.79 7.85
N ALA A 178 16.45 -8.32 6.59
CA ALA A 178 17.69 -8.14 5.84
C ALA A 178 18.58 -7.02 6.38
N LYS A 179 18.01 -5.95 6.97
CA LYS A 179 18.78 -4.91 7.68
C LYS A 179 19.39 -5.48 8.97
N GLN A 180 18.60 -6.19 9.78
CA GLN A 180 19.06 -6.84 11.00
C GLN A 180 20.18 -7.86 10.73
N LEU A 181 20.01 -8.71 9.72
CA LEU A 181 21.01 -9.72 9.35
C LEU A 181 22.30 -9.08 8.82
N ARG A 182 22.21 -7.93 8.14
CA ARG A 182 23.39 -7.13 7.76
C ARG A 182 24.09 -6.54 8.97
N ALA A 183 23.36 -6.01 9.95
CA ALA A 183 23.92 -5.51 11.20
C ALA A 183 24.63 -6.64 11.97
N LEU A 184 23.97 -7.77 12.20
CA LEU A 184 24.54 -8.93 12.88
C LEU A 184 25.83 -9.43 12.22
N ARG A 185 25.89 -9.46 10.88
CA ARG A 185 27.13 -9.81 10.15
C ARG A 185 28.26 -8.80 10.36
N LYS A 186 27.95 -7.50 10.43
CA LYS A 186 28.95 -6.45 10.72
C LYS A 186 29.47 -6.57 12.15
N TYR A 187 28.57 -6.67 13.13
CA TYR A 187 28.95 -6.83 14.54
C TYR A 187 29.66 -8.15 14.79
N GLY A 188 29.21 -9.26 14.21
CA GLY A 188 29.87 -10.56 14.35
C GLY A 188 31.34 -10.55 13.91
N LYS A 189 31.69 -9.81 12.85
CA LYS A 189 33.10 -9.64 12.44
C LYS A 189 33.90 -8.84 13.47
N LYS A 190 33.34 -7.76 14.01
CA LYS A 190 33.99 -6.95 15.05
C LYS A 190 34.21 -7.76 16.33
N VAL A 191 33.18 -8.49 16.77
CA VAL A 191 33.23 -9.37 17.94
C VAL A 191 34.27 -10.46 17.75
N GLN A 192 34.36 -11.08 16.57
CA GLN A 192 35.40 -12.09 16.30
C GLN A 192 36.82 -11.52 16.43
N ILE A 193 37.07 -10.32 15.91
CA ILE A 193 38.37 -9.65 16.02
C ILE A 193 38.66 -9.30 17.48
N GLU A 194 37.69 -8.71 18.18
CA GLU A 194 37.83 -8.28 19.57
C GLU A 194 38.09 -9.48 20.51
N VAL A 195 37.37 -10.60 20.33
CA VAL A 195 37.58 -11.83 21.09
C VAL A 195 38.98 -12.40 20.83
N LEU A 196 39.46 -12.36 19.59
CA LEU A 196 40.79 -12.85 19.25
C LEU A 196 41.89 -11.96 19.87
N GLN A 197 41.72 -10.64 19.83
CA GLN A 197 42.61 -9.69 20.49
C GLN A 197 42.60 -9.84 22.02
N LYS A 198 41.42 -10.01 22.64
CA LYS A 198 41.29 -10.28 24.09
C LYS A 198 42.04 -11.55 24.47
N ARG A 199 41.83 -12.65 23.74
CA ARG A 199 42.57 -13.92 23.96
C ARG A 199 44.08 -13.76 23.79
N GLN A 200 44.55 -12.98 22.83
CA GLN A 200 45.98 -12.73 22.65
C GLN A 200 46.56 -11.88 23.80
N LYS A 201 45.82 -10.86 24.25
CA LYS A 201 46.20 -10.05 25.42
C LYS A 201 46.26 -10.89 26.68
N GLU A 202 45.23 -11.70 26.96
CA GLU A 202 45.19 -12.65 28.09
C GLU A 202 46.37 -13.63 28.05
N LYS A 203 46.70 -14.20 26.88
CA LYS A 203 47.89 -15.05 26.74
C LYS A 203 49.18 -14.30 26.99
N SER A 204 49.30 -13.07 26.50
CA SER A 204 50.49 -12.23 26.70
C SER A 204 50.66 -11.85 28.18
N THR A 205 49.58 -11.47 28.86
CA THR A 205 49.61 -11.15 30.29
C THR A 205 49.98 -12.39 31.11
N MET A 206 49.38 -13.56 30.83
CA MET A 206 49.78 -14.83 31.45
C MET A 206 51.26 -15.16 31.23
N LEU A 207 51.76 -15.09 29.99
CA LEU A 207 53.17 -15.34 29.69
C LEU A 207 54.10 -14.34 30.39
N SER A 208 53.67 -13.09 30.53
CA SER A 208 54.43 -12.06 31.26
C SER A 208 54.48 -12.35 32.76
N ALA A 209 53.37 -12.81 33.35
CA ALA A 209 53.31 -13.23 34.75
C ALA A 209 54.21 -14.44 35.02
N ILE A 210 54.17 -15.46 34.13
CA ILE A 210 55.06 -16.63 34.22
C ILE A 210 56.53 -16.21 34.12
N LYS A 211 56.89 -15.34 33.17
CA LYS A 211 58.28 -14.84 33.02
C LYS A 211 58.73 -14.03 34.23
N LYS A 212 57.86 -13.25 34.87
CA LYS A 212 58.16 -12.50 36.10
C LYS A 212 58.38 -13.43 37.29
N TYR A 213 57.55 -14.46 37.42
CA TYR A 213 57.72 -15.52 38.42
C TYR A 213 59.03 -16.29 38.21
N GLN A 214 59.34 -16.71 36.98
CA GLN A 214 60.59 -17.41 36.66
C GLN A 214 61.84 -16.57 36.94
N LYS A 215 61.75 -15.25 36.81
CA LYS A 215 62.84 -14.31 37.14
C LYS A 215 62.91 -13.95 38.63
N GLY A 216 62.05 -14.52 39.48
CA GLY A 216 62.06 -14.29 40.93
C GLY A 216 61.58 -12.90 41.36
N LEU A 217 60.96 -12.11 40.47
CA LEU A 217 60.49 -10.76 40.79
C LEU A 217 59.12 -10.72 41.49
N SER A 218 58.42 -11.86 41.58
CA SER A 218 57.09 -11.95 42.18
C SER A 218 56.90 -13.33 42.80
N ASP A 219 56.67 -13.38 44.11
CA ASP A 219 56.62 -14.62 44.91
C ASP A 219 55.20 -15.23 45.02
N LYS A 220 54.17 -14.48 44.62
CA LYS A 220 52.76 -14.93 44.64
C LYS A 220 52.21 -15.11 43.23
N LEU A 221 51.77 -16.34 42.91
CA LEU A 221 51.08 -16.71 41.68
C LEU A 221 49.63 -16.19 41.69
N GLU A 222 49.45 -14.88 41.51
CA GLU A 222 48.13 -14.21 41.45
C GLU A 222 47.21 -14.78 40.33
N PHE A 223 47.81 -15.42 39.32
CA PHE A 223 47.09 -16.11 38.24
C PHE A 223 46.35 -17.39 38.69
N LEU A 224 46.77 -18.05 39.77
CA LEU A 224 46.20 -19.33 40.22
C LEU A 224 45.10 -19.19 41.28
N GLU A 225 44.99 -18.03 41.93
CA GLU A 225 44.09 -17.82 43.07
C GLU A 225 42.66 -17.41 42.62
N GLY A 226 42.51 -16.88 41.41
CA GLY A 226 41.23 -16.45 40.84
C GLY A 226 40.28 -17.55 40.33
N GLU A 227 40.71 -18.82 40.30
CA GLU A 227 39.87 -19.95 39.85
C GLU A 227 39.55 -20.98 40.97
N LYS A 228 40.12 -20.80 42.17
CA LYS A 228 39.92 -21.75 43.29
C LYS A 228 38.84 -21.37 44.30
N SER A 229 38.14 -20.24 44.15
CA SER A 229 37.19 -19.74 45.15
C SER A 229 35.70 -19.73 44.73
N SER A 230 35.30 -20.47 43.69
CA SER A 230 33.87 -20.64 43.37
C SER A 230 33.49 -22.03 42.83
N ALA A 231 33.72 -23.07 43.65
CA ALA A 231 33.03 -24.34 43.50
C ALA A 231 31.91 -24.45 44.57
N PRO A 232 30.62 -24.63 44.19
CA PRO A 232 29.56 -24.98 45.13
C PRO A 232 29.68 -26.46 45.52
N PRO A 233 29.29 -26.86 46.75
CA PRO A 233 29.50 -28.22 47.20
C PRO A 233 28.38 -29.15 46.70
N GLY A 234 28.78 -30.34 46.23
CA GLY A 234 27.90 -31.50 46.22
C GLY A 234 27.65 -32.14 44.85
N LYS A 235 28.39 -33.20 44.55
CA LYS A 235 27.88 -34.59 44.56
C LYS A 235 28.85 -35.49 43.79
N LYS A 236 29.38 -36.48 44.52
CA LYS A 236 30.04 -37.66 43.97
C LYS A 236 29.06 -38.39 43.04
N LYS A 237 29.54 -38.87 41.88
CA LYS A 237 29.15 -40.17 41.32
C LYS A 237 30.18 -40.64 40.30
N GLU A 238 30.41 -41.93 40.37
CA GLU A 238 31.46 -42.72 39.74
C GLU A 238 31.24 -42.93 38.24
N GLY A 239 32.34 -43.32 37.57
CA GLY A 239 32.31 -44.38 36.56
C GLY A 239 31.79 -44.03 35.16
N SER A 240 32.72 -43.77 34.23
CA SER A 240 32.95 -44.67 33.08
C SER A 240 33.98 -44.05 32.14
N GLY A 241 35.08 -44.77 31.91
CA GLY A 241 36.06 -44.44 30.88
C GLY A 241 35.45 -44.68 29.50
N GLY A 242 35.03 -43.60 28.82
CA GLY A 242 34.67 -43.62 27.41
C GLY A 242 35.86 -43.21 26.55
N GLN A 243 36.35 -44.11 25.70
CA GLN A 243 37.38 -43.82 24.71
C GLN A 243 37.00 -42.63 23.81
N PRO A 244 37.97 -41.82 23.35
CA PRO A 244 37.71 -40.72 22.43
C PRO A 244 37.31 -41.27 21.05
N VAL A 245 36.02 -41.24 20.75
CA VAL A 245 35.51 -41.56 19.40
C VAL A 245 36.06 -40.52 18.43
N LYS A 246 37.02 -40.92 17.59
CA LYS A 246 37.61 -40.09 16.53
C LYS A 246 36.49 -39.63 15.57
N LYS A 247 35.97 -38.41 15.77
CA LYS A 247 35.07 -37.76 14.81
C LYS A 247 35.78 -37.68 13.45
N GLY A 248 35.30 -38.46 12.50
CA GLY A 248 35.82 -38.46 11.13
C GLY A 248 35.68 -37.10 10.43
N PRO A 249 36.29 -36.93 9.24
CA PRO A 249 36.28 -35.67 8.51
C PRO A 249 34.86 -35.17 8.22
N SER A 250 34.63 -33.85 8.33
CA SER A 250 33.31 -33.24 8.11
C SER A 250 32.72 -33.61 6.74
N ALA A 251 31.39 -33.60 6.61
CA ALA A 251 30.68 -33.94 5.36
C ALA A 251 31.19 -33.14 4.14
N LYS A 252 31.58 -31.87 4.35
CA LYS A 252 32.22 -31.04 3.30
C LYS A 252 33.58 -31.58 2.87
N ARG A 253 34.37 -32.13 3.81
CA ARG A 253 35.66 -32.76 3.51
C ARG A 253 35.45 -34.12 2.84
N ARG A 254 34.46 -34.92 3.24
CA ARG A 254 34.08 -36.17 2.56
C ARG A 254 33.70 -35.92 1.09
N TYR A 255 32.85 -34.93 0.82
CA TYR A 255 32.49 -34.55 -0.55
C TYR A 255 33.70 -34.07 -1.37
N LYS A 256 34.56 -33.24 -0.78
CA LYS A 256 35.79 -32.78 -1.46
C LYS A 256 36.77 -33.93 -1.72
N ASN A 257 36.89 -34.87 -0.81
CA ASN A 257 37.74 -36.04 -0.98
C ASN A 257 37.18 -36.98 -2.05
N GLN A 258 35.86 -37.13 -2.16
CA GLN A 258 35.22 -37.90 -3.22
C GLN A 258 35.40 -37.23 -4.59
N LYS A 259 35.19 -35.91 -4.66
CA LYS A 259 35.25 -35.16 -5.93
C LYS A 259 36.68 -34.86 -6.39
N PHE A 260 37.57 -34.55 -5.46
CA PHE A 260 38.92 -34.05 -5.74
C PHE A 260 40.02 -34.92 -5.16
N GLY A 261 39.71 -36.09 -4.56
CA GLY A 261 40.67 -36.97 -3.89
C GLY A 261 41.21 -36.39 -2.57
N PHE A 262 41.87 -37.23 -1.79
CA PHE A 262 42.70 -36.77 -0.67
C PHE A 262 43.99 -36.20 -1.26
N GLY A 263 44.29 -34.92 -0.98
CA GLY A 263 45.40 -34.17 -1.62
C GLY A 263 46.76 -34.87 -1.54
N GLY A 264 47.12 -35.55 -2.63
CA GLY A 264 48.37 -36.29 -2.86
C GLY A 264 48.55 -36.58 -4.35
N LYS A 265 49.70 -37.16 -4.76
CA LYS A 265 50.04 -37.44 -6.17
C LYS A 265 48.96 -38.30 -6.85
N LYS A 266 48.19 -37.70 -7.77
CA LYS A 266 47.16 -38.35 -8.58
C LYS A 266 47.67 -38.83 -9.94
N LYS A 267 48.77 -39.59 -9.99
CA LYS A 267 49.16 -40.22 -11.24
C LYS A 267 48.14 -41.32 -11.56
N GLY A 268 47.49 -41.24 -12.72
CA GLY A 268 46.60 -42.30 -13.24
C GLY A 268 45.11 -42.17 -12.87
N SER A 269 44.72 -41.55 -11.75
CA SER A 269 43.30 -41.53 -11.30
C SER A 269 42.35 -40.63 -12.14
N LYS A 270 42.85 -40.00 -13.20
CA LYS A 270 42.08 -39.20 -14.16
C LYS A 270 42.10 -39.82 -15.57
N TRP A 271 42.67 -41.01 -15.72
CA TRP A 271 42.69 -41.72 -16.99
C TRP A 271 41.33 -42.40 -17.17
N ASN A 272 40.78 -42.32 -18.36
CA ASN A 272 39.54 -43.02 -18.69
C ASN A 272 39.82 -44.53 -18.67
N THR A 273 39.16 -45.24 -17.77
CA THR A 273 39.10 -46.70 -17.81
C THR A 273 38.04 -47.13 -18.83
N LYS A 274 38.13 -48.36 -19.36
CA LYS A 274 37.15 -48.92 -20.30
C LYS A 274 35.71 -48.81 -19.77
N GLU A 275 35.52 -48.97 -18.46
CA GLU A 275 34.24 -48.82 -17.76
C GLU A 275 33.77 -47.35 -17.64
N SER A 276 34.70 -46.39 -17.56
CA SER A 276 34.38 -44.97 -17.44
C SER A 276 34.05 -44.30 -18.79
N TYR A 277 34.33 -44.95 -19.92
CA TYR A 277 34.02 -44.42 -21.25
C TYR A 277 32.51 -44.47 -21.55
N ASP A 278 31.82 -45.51 -21.08
CA ASP A 278 30.39 -45.74 -21.36
C ASP A 278 29.46 -45.29 -20.21
N ASP A 279 29.99 -44.84 -19.06
CA ASP A 279 29.18 -44.42 -17.91
C ASP A 279 28.58 -43.01 -18.08
N VAL A 280 27.37 -42.96 -18.62
CA VAL A 280 26.54 -41.74 -18.75
C VAL A 280 25.59 -41.50 -17.57
N SER A 281 25.65 -42.28 -16.49
CA SER A 281 24.72 -42.21 -15.35
C SER A 281 24.75 -40.85 -14.62
N SER A 282 25.90 -40.17 -14.68
CA SER A 282 26.09 -38.83 -14.11
C SER A 282 25.48 -37.71 -14.97
N PHE A 283 25.13 -37.99 -16.24
CA PHE A 283 24.56 -37.02 -17.16
C PHE A 283 23.04 -36.89 -16.96
N ARG A 284 22.63 -35.85 -16.22
CA ARG A 284 21.21 -35.51 -16.04
C ARG A 284 20.72 -34.63 -17.21
N ALA A 285 20.16 -35.26 -18.24
CA ALA A 285 19.55 -34.57 -19.38
C ALA A 285 18.48 -33.54 -18.96
N SER A 286 17.77 -33.81 -17.85
CA SER A 286 16.77 -32.92 -17.24
C SER A 286 17.35 -31.63 -16.64
N LYS A 287 18.68 -31.48 -16.55
CA LYS A 287 19.31 -30.24 -16.09
C LYS A 287 19.99 -29.48 -17.23
N ALA A 288 20.33 -30.17 -18.31
CA ALA A 288 20.96 -29.58 -19.49
C ALA A 288 19.95 -29.04 -20.51
N HIS A 289 18.80 -29.71 -20.68
CA HIS A 289 17.84 -29.38 -21.75
C HIS A 289 16.39 -29.18 -21.29
N TYR A 290 16.11 -29.19 -19.99
CA TYR A 290 14.74 -29.06 -19.48
C TYR A 290 14.25 -27.62 -19.56
N LYS A 291 13.57 -27.30 -20.67
CA LYS A 291 12.47 -26.33 -20.68
C LYS A 291 11.32 -26.99 -19.92
N GLY A 292 11.12 -26.58 -18.67
CA GLY A 292 9.98 -27.04 -17.87
C GLY A 292 8.64 -26.72 -18.54
N PRO A 293 7.55 -27.37 -18.09
CA PRO A 293 6.24 -27.20 -18.70
C PRO A 293 5.72 -25.79 -18.41
N GLY A 294 5.31 -25.10 -19.47
CA GLY A 294 4.31 -24.03 -19.44
C GLY A 294 4.51 -22.87 -18.46
N LYS A 295 5.29 -21.86 -18.85
CA LYS A 295 4.87 -20.46 -18.62
C LYS A 295 5.49 -19.56 -19.69
N GLY A 296 4.72 -19.35 -20.75
CA GLY A 296 4.96 -18.29 -21.71
C GLY A 296 4.96 -16.93 -21.02
N GLY A 297 5.83 -16.05 -21.49
CA GLY A 297 5.68 -14.61 -21.30
C GLY A 297 6.22 -14.04 -19.99
N LYS A 298 7.53 -13.79 -19.93
CA LYS A 298 8.04 -12.42 -19.78
C LYS A 298 9.53 -12.35 -20.12
N LYS A 299 9.79 -11.71 -21.26
CA LYS A 299 11.11 -11.29 -21.75
C LYS A 299 11.81 -10.52 -20.63
N ASN A 300 12.91 -11.07 -20.12
CA ASN A 300 13.87 -10.31 -19.31
C ASN A 300 14.69 -9.43 -20.26
N ALA A 301 14.05 -8.38 -20.77
CA ALA A 301 14.66 -7.33 -21.56
C ALA A 301 15.49 -6.44 -20.60
N ASN A 302 16.71 -6.89 -20.26
CA ASN A 302 17.86 -6.02 -19.94
C ASN A 302 19.13 -6.75 -19.49
N LYS A 303 19.28 -8.07 -19.74
CA LYS A 303 20.61 -8.68 -19.61
C LYS A 303 21.40 -8.48 -20.91
N ARG A 304 22.33 -7.52 -20.87
CA ARG A 304 23.36 -7.32 -21.90
C ARG A 304 23.96 -8.68 -22.30
N PRO A 305 23.87 -9.08 -23.57
CA PRO A 305 24.47 -10.33 -24.03
C PRO A 305 25.99 -10.30 -23.85
N GLY A 306 26.57 -11.46 -23.55
CA GLY A 306 28.00 -11.61 -23.26
C GLY A 306 28.90 -11.15 -24.43
N LYS A 307 30.17 -10.84 -24.11
CA LYS A 307 31.15 -10.23 -25.04
C LYS A 307 31.29 -10.98 -26.37
N LYS A 308 31.34 -12.33 -26.33
CA LYS A 308 31.41 -13.18 -27.54
C LYS A 308 30.15 -13.07 -28.41
N THR A 309 28.96 -13.01 -27.82
CA THR A 309 27.69 -12.88 -28.54
C THR A 309 27.58 -11.51 -29.21
N ARG A 310 28.08 -10.45 -28.55
CA ARG A 310 28.14 -9.10 -29.14
C ARG A 310 29.08 -9.01 -30.35
N GLN A 311 30.24 -9.68 -30.29
CA GLN A 311 31.15 -9.73 -31.44
C GLN A 311 30.52 -10.47 -32.63
N LYS A 312 29.82 -11.59 -32.38
CA LYS A 312 29.11 -12.31 -33.45
C LYS A 312 28.00 -11.48 -34.10
N MET A 313 27.25 -10.70 -33.32
CA MET A 313 26.21 -9.82 -33.88
C MET A 313 26.78 -8.68 -34.72
N LYS A 314 27.93 -8.12 -34.32
CA LYS A 314 28.61 -7.05 -35.08
C LYS A 314 29.14 -7.53 -36.44
N ASN A 315 29.56 -8.79 -36.53
CA ASN A 315 30.05 -9.38 -37.77
C ASN A 315 28.92 -9.85 -38.71
N ARG A 316 27.66 -9.75 -38.27
CA ARG A 316 26.49 -10.18 -39.04
C ARG A 316 25.77 -9.02 -39.72
N SER A 317 26.17 -7.78 -39.43
CA SER A 317 25.67 -6.55 -40.07
C SER A 317 26.68 -5.93 -41.04
N ARG A 318 27.61 -6.74 -41.53
CA ARG A 318 28.43 -6.47 -42.71
C ARG A 318 28.19 -7.61 -43.68
#